data_AF-A0A6P4FXU3-F1
#
_entry.id   AF-A0A6P4FXU3-F1
#
_cell.length_a   1.000
_cell.length_b   1.000
_cell.length_c   1.000
_cell.angle_alpha   90.00
_cell.angle_beta   90.00
_cell.angle_gamma   90.00
#
_symmetry.space_group_name_H-M   'P 1'
#
loop_
_entity.id
_entity.type
_entity.pdbx_description
1 polymer ?
#
loop_
_entity_poly.entity_id
_entity_poly.type
_entity_poly.pdbx_seq_one_letter_code
_entity_poly.pdbx_strand_id
1 'polypeptide(L)'
;MEVTEANLQLLAGYLQQTLSADPNVRRPAEKLLESTELQQNYPILLLNLIDKAQMDMTTRVAGAIAFKNYVKRNWAAHLDSDGPDRIHESDRNTIKTLIVTLMLHSPVALQKQLSDAVSIIGKHDFPKNGRSSSTR
;
A
#
# COMPACT_ATOMS: atom_id res chain seq x y z
N MET A 1 12.60 -5.36 -3.35
CA MET A 1 12.16 -6.75 -3.60
C MET A 1 11.82 -6.92 -5.06
N GLU A 2 12.14 -8.05 -5.66
CA GLU A 2 11.63 -8.36 -7.00
C GLU A 2 10.16 -8.78 -6.92
N VAL A 3 9.37 -8.45 -7.94
CA VAL A 3 7.98 -8.87 -8.04
C VAL A 3 7.94 -10.30 -8.57
N THR A 4 8.04 -11.27 -7.67
CA THR A 4 8.05 -12.71 -8.00
C THR A 4 6.95 -13.45 -7.23
N GLU A 5 6.55 -14.61 -7.74
CA GLU A 5 5.59 -15.47 -7.04
C GLU A 5 6.09 -15.88 -5.66
N ALA A 6 7.39 -16.18 -5.53
CA ALA A 6 8.00 -16.56 -4.25
C ALA A 6 7.89 -15.43 -3.21
N ASN A 7 8.18 -14.19 -3.60
CA ASN A 7 8.06 -13.04 -2.70
C ASN A 7 6.59 -12.74 -2.35
N LEU A 8 5.68 -12.97 -3.29
CA LEU A 8 4.24 -12.82 -3.06
C LEU A 8 3.73 -13.85 -2.03
N GLN A 9 4.14 -15.12 -2.14
CA GLN A 9 3.79 -16.16 -1.16
C GLN A 9 4.41 -15.88 0.20
N LEU A 10 5.66 -15.42 0.24
CA LEU A 10 6.31 -15.02 1.48
C LEU A 10 5.56 -13.88 2.18
N LEU A 11 5.18 -12.85 1.42
CA LEU A 11 4.40 -11.72 1.92
C LEU A 11 3.03 -12.16 2.44
N ALA A 12 2.35 -13.06 1.72
CA ALA A 12 1.09 -13.66 2.18
C ALA A 12 1.25 -14.38 3.52
N GLY A 13 2.32 -15.16 3.68
CA GLY A 13 2.64 -15.84 4.94
C GLY A 13 2.83 -14.88 6.11
N TYR A 14 3.54 -13.77 5.91
CA TYR A 14 3.69 -12.76 6.96
C TYR A 14 2.37 -12.04 7.27
N LEU A 15 1.58 -11.70 6.25
CA LEU A 15 0.26 -11.10 6.46
C LEU A 15 -0.64 -12.03 7.29
N GLN A 16 -0.64 -13.33 7.02
CA GLN A 16 -1.38 -14.30 7.82
C GLN A 16 -0.89 -14.37 9.28
N GLN A 17 0.42 -14.29 9.50
CA GLN A 17 0.98 -14.25 10.86
C GLN A 17 0.56 -13.00 11.64
N THR A 18 0.35 -11.85 10.97
CA THR A 18 -0.17 -10.65 11.65
C THR A 18 -1.60 -10.83 12.18
N LEU A 19 -2.33 -11.82 11.69
CA LEU A 19 -3.69 -12.14 12.14
C LEU A 19 -3.72 -13.15 13.28
N SER A 20 -2.56 -13.68 13.70
CA SER A 20 -2.47 -14.64 14.80
C SER A 20 -2.95 -14.02 16.11
N ALA A 21 -3.68 -14.81 16.91
CA ALA A 21 -4.05 -14.43 18.27
C ALA A 21 -2.82 -14.39 19.20
N ASP A 22 -1.79 -15.20 18.91
CA ASP A 22 -0.55 -15.26 19.68
C ASP A 22 0.34 -14.02 19.41
N PRO A 23 0.57 -13.16 20.42
CA PRO A 23 1.43 -11.98 20.26
C PRO A 23 2.87 -12.31 19.86
N ASN A 24 3.37 -13.51 20.19
CA ASN A 24 4.72 -13.94 19.84
C ASN A 24 4.87 -14.28 18.36
N VAL A 25 3.77 -14.53 17.66
CA VAL A 25 3.74 -14.70 16.19
C VAL A 25 3.40 -13.38 15.52
N ARG A 26 2.40 -12.66 16.04
CA ARG A 26 1.89 -11.42 15.44
C ARG A 26 2.92 -10.29 15.44
N ARG A 27 3.53 -9.96 16.58
CA ARG A 27 4.41 -8.79 16.71
C ARG A 27 5.67 -8.90 15.84
N PRO A 28 6.37 -10.06 15.75
CA PRO A 28 7.50 -10.19 14.84
C PRO A 28 7.11 -10.00 13.38
N ALA A 29 5.96 -10.53 12.96
CA ALA A 29 5.46 -10.37 11.60
C ALA A 29 5.14 -8.90 11.27
N GLU A 30 4.47 -8.18 12.17
CA GLU A 30 4.21 -6.74 12.03
C GLU A 30 5.51 -5.95 11.88
N LYS A 31 6.48 -6.19 12.79
CA LYS A 31 7.78 -5.51 12.77
C LYS A 31 8.56 -5.81 11.50
N LEU A 32 8.49 -7.04 11.01
CA LEU A 32 9.15 -7.43 9.77
C LEU A 32 8.54 -6.68 8.59
N LEU A 33 7.22 -6.69 8.45
CA LEU A 33 6.52 -5.97 7.38
C LEU A 33 6.84 -4.48 7.39
N GLU A 34 6.88 -3.85 8.56
CA GLU A 34 7.32 -2.45 8.71
C GLU A 34 8.77 -2.24 8.28
N SER A 35 9.69 -3.14 8.64
CA SER A 35 11.09 -3.03 8.19
C SER A 35 11.26 -3.24 6.69
N THR A 36 10.39 -4.04 6.07
CA THR A 36 10.40 -4.34 4.64
C THR A 36 9.75 -3.23 3.82
N GLU A 37 8.93 -2.36 4.43
CA GLU A 37 8.11 -1.42 3.68
C GLU A 37 8.91 -0.37 2.88
N LEU A 38 10.15 -0.10 3.29
CA LEU A 38 11.06 0.82 2.58
C LEU A 38 11.75 0.17 1.37
N GLN A 39 11.56 -1.13 1.15
CA GLN A 39 12.13 -1.79 -0.02
C GLN A 39 11.30 -1.49 -1.27
N GLN A 40 11.98 -1.15 -2.36
CA GLN A 40 11.35 -0.96 -3.67
C GLN A 40 10.49 -2.17 -4.07
N ASN A 41 9.38 -1.91 -4.75
CA ASN A 41 8.33 -2.85 -5.16
C ASN A 41 7.52 -3.50 -4.02
N TYR A 42 7.82 -3.26 -2.74
CA TYR A 42 6.96 -3.72 -1.64
C TYR A 42 5.48 -3.35 -1.84
N PRO A 43 5.12 -2.07 -2.10
CA PRO A 43 3.72 -1.71 -2.31
C PRO A 43 3.12 -2.36 -3.57
N ILE A 44 3.93 -2.65 -4.58
CA ILE A 44 3.48 -3.29 -5.83
C ILE A 44 3.16 -4.77 -5.56
N LEU A 45 3.98 -5.44 -4.75
CA LEU A 45 3.70 -6.80 -4.28
C LEU A 45 2.39 -6.88 -3.48
N LEU A 46 2.11 -5.88 -2.62
CA LEU A 46 0.84 -5.81 -1.91
C LEU A 46 -0.35 -5.67 -2.87
N LEU A 47 -0.27 -4.77 -3.86
CA LEU A 47 -1.34 -4.59 -4.86
C LEU A 47 -1.58 -5.87 -5.68
N ASN A 48 -0.52 -6.54 -6.12
CA ASN A 48 -0.63 -7.82 -6.84
C ASN A 48 -1.25 -8.93 -5.98
N LEU A 49 -0.91 -8.99 -4.69
CA LEU A 49 -1.50 -9.95 -3.75
C LEU A 49 -3.00 -9.67 -3.55
N ILE A 50 -3.38 -8.40 -3.40
CA ILE A 50 -4.79 -7.98 -3.24
C ILE A 50 -5.61 -8.33 -4.49
N ASP A 51 -5.02 -8.21 -5.68
CA ASP A 51 -5.69 -8.54 -6.94
C ASP A 51 -5.86 -10.06 -7.16
N LYS A 52 -4.99 -10.87 -6.55
CA LYS A 52 -4.95 -12.30 -6.79
C LYS A 52 -6.17 -13.02 -6.21
N ALA A 53 -7.16 -13.31 -7.05
CA ALA A 53 -8.42 -13.95 -6.66
C ALA A 53 -8.26 -15.36 -6.04
N GLN A 54 -7.14 -16.04 -6.30
CA GLN A 54 -6.77 -17.33 -5.70
C GLN A 54 -6.37 -17.19 -4.21
N MET A 55 -5.99 -16.00 -3.76
CA MET A 55 -5.68 -15.74 -2.36
C MET A 55 -6.96 -15.63 -1.55
N ASP A 56 -6.93 -16.15 -0.32
CA ASP A 56 -8.09 -16.07 0.56
C ASP A 56 -8.41 -14.61 0.91
N MET A 57 -9.69 -14.33 1.13
CA MET A 57 -10.19 -12.97 1.32
C MET A 57 -9.57 -12.31 2.56
N THR A 58 -9.28 -13.07 3.60
CA THR A 58 -8.71 -12.58 4.85
C THR A 58 -7.29 -12.05 4.63
N THR A 59 -6.46 -12.80 3.92
CA THR A 59 -5.10 -12.38 3.53
C THR A 59 -5.14 -11.18 2.58
N ARG A 60 -6.08 -11.14 1.63
CA ARG A 60 -6.27 -9.99 0.72
C ARG A 60 -6.66 -8.72 1.49
N VAL A 61 -7.56 -8.83 2.47
CA VAL A 61 -7.94 -7.70 3.34
C VAL A 61 -6.78 -7.24 4.21
N ALA A 62 -6.01 -8.16 4.79
CA ALA A 62 -4.80 -7.82 5.54
C ALA A 62 -3.79 -7.07 4.65
N GLY A 63 -3.59 -7.53 3.40
CA GLY A 63 -2.76 -6.85 2.41
C GLY A 63 -3.25 -5.44 2.09
N ALA A 64 -4.57 -5.24 1.90
CA ALA A 64 -5.15 -3.92 1.64
C ALA A 64 -4.99 -2.95 2.83
N ILE A 65 -5.10 -3.46 4.07
CA ILE A 65 -4.84 -2.68 5.29
C ILE A 65 -3.35 -2.30 5.37
N ALA A 66 -2.45 -3.26 5.13
CA ALA A 66 -1.01 -3.02 5.11
C ALA A 66 -0.65 -1.96 4.06
N PHE A 67 -1.21 -2.07 2.86
CA PHE A 67 -1.01 -1.09 1.77
C PHE A 67 -1.51 0.30 2.14
N LYS A 68 -2.72 0.42 2.71
CA LYS A 68 -3.25 1.71 3.18
C LYS A 68 -2.33 2.33 4.25
N ASN A 69 -1.85 1.51 5.18
CA ASN A 69 -0.95 1.98 6.25
C ASN A 69 0.40 2.42 5.69
N TYR A 70 0.93 1.71 4.69
CA TYR A 70 2.12 2.11 3.95
C TYR A 70 1.94 3.48 3.30
N VAL A 71 0.83 3.70 2.57
CA VAL A 71 0.52 5.00 1.94
C VAL A 71 0.43 6.10 3.01
N LYS A 72 -0.28 5.86 4.12
CA LYS A 72 -0.42 6.82 5.22
C LYS A 72 0.94 7.24 5.81
N ARG A 73 1.88 6.30 5.96
CA ARG A 73 3.20 6.56 6.55
C ARG A 73 4.20 7.17 5.60
N ASN A 74 4.14 6.80 4.31
CA ASN A 74 5.26 7.05 3.39
C ASN A 74 4.93 8.04 2.27
N TRP A 75 3.65 8.19 1.87
CA TRP A 75 3.32 8.96 0.66
C TRP A 75 3.71 10.43 0.71
N ALA A 76 3.65 11.04 1.89
CA ALA A 76 3.98 12.46 2.10
C ALA A 76 5.06 12.67 3.17
N ALA A 77 5.77 11.62 3.59
CA ALA A 77 6.72 11.69 4.70
C ALA A 77 7.82 12.75 4.49
N HIS A 78 8.24 12.95 3.24
CA HIS A 78 9.25 13.95 2.88
C HIS A 78 8.78 15.40 3.10
N LEU A 79 7.46 15.66 3.09
CA LEU A 79 6.90 16.99 3.33
C LEU A 79 6.97 17.39 4.81
N ASP A 80 6.95 16.41 5.72
CA ASP A 80 6.91 16.65 7.17
C ASP A 80 8.31 16.68 7.82
N SER A 81 9.32 16.05 7.19
CA SER A 81 10.62 15.81 7.82
C SER A 81 11.84 16.39 7.10
N ASP A 82 11.65 17.26 6.10
CA ASP A 82 12.73 17.81 5.22
C ASP A 82 13.70 16.72 4.68
N GLY A 83 13.21 15.48 4.60
CA GLY A 83 14.00 14.30 4.24
C GLY A 83 13.75 13.87 2.79
N PRO A 84 14.59 12.97 2.24
CA PRO A 84 14.34 12.40 0.93
C PRO A 84 13.03 11.62 0.90
N ASP A 85 12.45 11.50 -0.29
CA ASP A 85 11.28 10.65 -0.50
C ASP A 85 11.58 9.19 -0.12
N ARG A 86 10.67 8.58 0.63
CA ARG A 86 10.77 7.19 1.08
C ARG A 86 10.26 6.21 0.02
N ILE A 87 9.55 6.71 -0.98
CA ILE A 87 8.97 5.91 -2.06
C ILE A 87 9.74 6.21 -3.34
N HIS A 88 10.21 5.15 -4.00
CA HIS A 88 10.85 5.29 -5.30
C HIS A 88 9.87 5.83 -6.35
N GLU A 89 10.33 6.69 -7.26
CA GLU A 89 9.47 7.34 -8.27
C GLU A 89 8.71 6.32 -9.14
N SER A 90 9.40 5.24 -9.56
CA SER A 90 8.78 4.13 -10.30
C SER A 90 7.59 3.52 -9.57
N ASP A 91 7.69 3.40 -8.24
CA ASP A 91 6.67 2.78 -7.41
C ASP A 91 5.49 3.71 -7.27
N ARG A 92 5.72 5.03 -7.11
CA ARG A 92 4.63 6.02 -7.12
C ARG A 92 3.82 5.95 -8.41
N ASN A 93 4.48 5.95 -9.56
CA ASN A 93 3.80 5.93 -10.86
C ASN A 93 3.03 4.61 -11.07
N THR A 94 3.62 3.49 -10.66
CA THR A 94 2.97 2.18 -10.72
C THR A 94 1.75 2.11 -9.79
N ILE A 95 1.88 2.58 -8.55
CA ILE A 95 0.78 2.63 -7.58
C ILE A 95 -0.40 3.43 -8.14
N LYS A 96 -0.16 4.65 -8.68
CA LYS A 96 -1.21 5.50 -9.24
C LYS A 96 -1.96 4.81 -10.40
N THR A 97 -1.25 4.03 -11.20
CA THR A 97 -1.81 3.30 -12.35
C THR A 97 -2.66 2.11 -11.91
N LEU A 98 -2.20 1.36 -10.90
CA LEU A 98 -2.85 0.12 -10.49
C LEU A 98 -4.00 0.33 -9.50
N ILE A 99 -3.86 1.26 -8.54
CA ILE A 99 -4.76 1.35 -7.38
C ILE A 99 -6.21 1.67 -7.76
N VAL A 100 -6.42 2.56 -8.74
CA VAL A 100 -7.76 2.99 -9.15
C VAL A 100 -8.48 1.84 -9.84
N THR A 101 -7.81 1.18 -10.79
CA THR A 101 -8.33 0.00 -11.48
C THR A 101 -8.69 -1.07 -10.44
N LEU A 102 -7.74 -1.44 -9.57
CA LEU A 102 -7.93 -2.44 -8.53
C LEU A 102 -9.14 -2.14 -7.64
N MET A 103 -9.30 -0.88 -7.22
CA MET A 103 -10.43 -0.44 -6.40
C MET A 103 -11.79 -0.63 -7.11
N LEU A 104 -11.87 -0.44 -8.42
CA LEU A 104 -13.12 -0.47 -9.17
C LEU A 104 -13.67 -1.90 -9.39
N HIS A 105 -12.79 -2.90 -9.52
CA HIS A 105 -13.22 -4.30 -9.69
C HIS A 105 -13.07 -5.17 -8.43
N SER A 106 -12.59 -4.59 -7.33
CA SER A 106 -12.48 -5.28 -6.05
C SER A 106 -13.82 -5.42 -5.32
N PRO A 107 -14.04 -6.51 -4.56
CA PRO A 107 -15.17 -6.60 -3.63
C PRO A 107 -15.20 -5.47 -2.60
N VAL A 108 -16.39 -5.17 -2.08
CA VAL A 108 -16.66 -4.05 -1.15
C VAL A 108 -15.68 -3.95 0.03
N ALA A 109 -15.30 -5.10 0.63
CA ALA A 109 -14.39 -5.13 1.76
C ALA A 109 -12.98 -4.62 1.44
N LEU A 110 -12.48 -4.87 0.22
CA LEU A 110 -11.19 -4.35 -0.26
C LEU A 110 -11.34 -2.92 -0.76
N GLN A 111 -12.44 -2.64 -1.49
CA GLN A 111 -12.73 -1.34 -2.06
C GLN A 111 -12.68 -0.22 -1.01
N LYS A 112 -13.21 -0.46 0.20
CA LYS A 112 -13.13 0.51 1.30
C LYS A 112 -11.69 0.87 1.67
N GLN A 113 -10.82 -0.13 1.85
CA GLN A 113 -9.41 0.12 2.23
C GLN A 113 -8.64 0.81 1.10
N LEU A 114 -8.90 0.41 -0.15
CA LEU A 114 -8.27 1.01 -1.32
C LEU A 114 -8.74 2.45 -1.54
N SER A 115 -10.03 2.74 -1.32
CA SER A 115 -10.59 4.09 -1.42
C SER A 115 -10.00 5.06 -0.40
N ASP A 116 -9.78 4.60 0.83
CA ASP A 116 -9.06 5.38 1.85
C ASP A 116 -7.63 5.70 1.38
N ALA A 117 -6.92 4.72 0.82
CA ALA A 117 -5.56 4.92 0.30
C ALA A 117 -5.53 5.88 -0.90
N VAL A 118 -6.46 5.75 -1.85
CA VAL A 118 -6.64 6.70 -2.98
C VAL A 118 -6.90 8.12 -2.47
N SER A 119 -7.73 8.27 -1.43
CA SER A 119 -8.04 9.57 -0.85
C SER A 119 -6.81 10.23 -0.23
N ILE A 120 -5.95 9.45 0.44
CA ILE A 120 -4.67 9.95 0.97
C ILE A 120 -3.76 10.40 -0.16
N ILE A 121 -3.58 9.55 -1.19
CA ILE A 121 -2.77 9.88 -2.38
C ILE A 121 -3.26 11.18 -3.02
N GLY A 122 -4.56 11.26 -3.31
CA GLY A 122 -5.17 12.41 -3.97
C GLY A 122 -5.03 13.71 -3.17
N LYS A 123 -5.08 13.65 -1.84
CA LYS A 123 -4.88 14.84 -0.98
C LYS A 123 -3.51 15.49 -1.19
N HIS A 124 -2.47 14.69 -1.42
CA HIS A 124 -1.10 15.17 -1.57
C HIS A 124 -0.72 15.43 -3.03
N ASP A 125 -1.24 14.64 -3.96
CA ASP A 125 -0.94 14.77 -5.39
C ASP A 125 -1.81 15.83 -6.09
N PHE A 126 -3.01 16.08 -5.57
CA PHE A 126 -3.97 17.07 -6.10
C PHE A 126 -4.46 17.99 -4.97
N PRO A 127 -3.60 18.87 -4.41
CA PRO A 127 -4.02 19.79 -3.37
C PRO A 127 -5.19 20.66 -3.89
N LYS A 128 -6.19 20.89 -3.03
CA LYS A 128 -7.43 21.65 -3.30
C LYS A 128 -7.25 23.11 -3.73
N ASN A 129 -6.03 23.55 -4.00
CA ASN A 129 -5.67 24.88 -4.47
C ASN A 129 -5.18 24.84 -5.92
N GLY A 130 -6.00 24.29 -6.82
CA GLY A 130 -6.11 24.81 -8.17
C GLY A 130 -6.75 26.20 -8.13
N ARG A 131 -6.11 27.19 -7.49
CA ARG A 131 -6.39 28.58 -7.83
C ARG A 131 -5.73 28.79 -9.17
N SER A 132 -6.57 28.66 -10.20
CA SER A 132 -6.40 29.31 -11.49
C SER A 132 -5.72 30.67 -11.28
N SER A 133 -4.43 30.74 -11.57
CA SER A 133 -3.80 32.00 -11.96
C SER A 133 -4.24 32.26 -13.40
N SER A 134 -5.50 32.63 -13.55
CA SER A 134 -5.94 33.48 -14.65
C SER A 134 -5.40 34.88 -14.35
N THR A 135 -4.17 35.11 -14.82
CA THR A 135 -3.49 36.40 -14.91
C THR A 135 -2.34 36.14 -15.89
N ARG A 136 -2.29 36.65 -17.11
CA ARG A 136 -2.94 37.74 -17.82
C ARG A 136 -3.09 37.35 -19.29
#